data_AF-T0CFR9-F1
#
_entry.id   AF-T0CFR9-F1
#
_cell.length_a   1.000
_cell.length_b   1.000
_cell.length_c   1.000
_cell.angle_alpha   90.00
_cell.angle_beta   90.00
_cell.angle_gamma   90.00
#
_symmetry.space_group_name_H-M   'P 1'
#
loop_
_entity.id
_entity.type
_entity.pdbx_description
1 polymer ?
#
loop_
_entity_poly.entity_id
_entity_poly.type
_entity_poly.pdbx_seq_one_letter_code
_entity_poly.pdbx_strand_id
1 'polypeptide(L)' 'MSKKFLIIPLLLMTSNAFSLPKNFGYRSRLKACIDKAVNSDCDYQVKGKSISGECREAKKGKRLICVNLDKLEK' A
#
# COMPACT_ATOMS: atom_id res chain seq x y z
N MET A 1 -42.32 14.03 33.51
CA MET A 1 -40.92 13.89 33.06
C MET A 1 -40.92 13.42 31.61
N SER A 2 -40.42 14.27 30.72
CA SER A 2 -40.58 14.14 29.28
C SER A 2 -39.52 13.21 28.65
N LYS A 3 -40.01 12.40 27.71
CA LYS A 3 -39.31 11.48 26.79
C LYS A 3 -37.96 12.00 26.26
N LYS A 4 -37.00 11.09 26.09
CA LYS A 4 -36.26 10.92 24.83
C LYS A 4 -35.48 9.60 24.81
N PHE A 5 -36.02 8.67 24.03
CA PHE A 5 -35.31 7.55 23.41
C PHE A 5 -34.00 8.08 22.79
N LEU A 6 -32.85 7.56 23.23
CA LEU A 6 -31.61 7.65 22.47
C LEU A 6 -31.28 6.26 21.95
N ILE A 7 -31.84 6.00 20.77
CA ILE A 7 -31.47 4.93 19.86
C ILE A 7 -30.02 5.21 19.45
N ILE A 8 -29.08 4.38 19.89
CA ILE A 8 -27.70 4.43 19.42
C ILE A 8 -27.71 3.97 17.96
N PRO A 9 -27.32 4.82 17.00
CA PRO A 9 -27.34 4.41 15.61
C PRO A 9 -26.27 3.36 15.38
N LEU A 10 -26.75 2.24 14.83
CA LEU A 10 -25.99 1.15 14.24
C LEU A 10 -24.97 1.74 13.25
N LEU A 11 -23.70 1.88 13.66
CA LEU A 11 -22.61 2.17 12.73
C LEU A 11 -22.36 0.91 11.90
N LEU A 12 -23.16 0.76 10.84
CA LEU A 12 -22.84 -0.08 9.70
C LEU A 12 -21.50 0.42 9.14
N MET A 13 -20.41 -0.22 9.54
CA MET A 13 -19.17 -0.18 8.78
C MET A 13 -19.45 -0.87 7.45
N THR A 14 -19.97 -0.11 6.49
CA THR A 14 -19.97 -0.51 5.10
C THR A 14 -18.51 -0.63 4.72
N SER A 15 -18.04 -1.87 4.64
CA SER A 15 -16.78 -2.22 4.02
C SER A 15 -16.81 -1.71 2.60
N ASN A 16 -16.40 -0.45 2.41
CA ASN A 16 -16.13 0.10 1.10
C ASN A 16 -15.10 -0.84 0.49
N ALA A 17 -15.54 -1.66 -0.47
CA ALA A 17 -14.66 -2.42 -1.32
C ALA A 17 -13.77 -1.39 -2.02
N PHE A 18 -12.61 -1.16 -1.42
CA PHE A 18 -11.61 -0.20 -1.85
C PHE A 18 -11.18 -0.64 -3.24
N SER A 19 -11.81 -0.06 -4.25
CA SER A 19 -11.52 -0.35 -5.65
C SER A 19 -10.11 0.16 -5.91
N LEU A 20 -9.14 -0.75 -5.79
CA LEU A 20 -7.72 -0.46 -5.95
C LEU A 20 -7.51 0.13 -7.35
N PRO A 21 -7.09 1.41 -7.48
CA PRO A 21 -6.80 1.98 -8.78
C PRO A 21 -5.74 1.14 -9.50
N LYS A 22 -5.79 1.04 -10.83
CA LYS A 22 -4.88 0.20 -11.65
C LYS A 22 -3.38 0.45 -11.41
N ASN A 23 -3.03 1.58 -10.78
CA ASN A 23 -1.66 1.96 -10.38
C ASN A 23 -1.29 1.69 -8.91
N PHE A 24 -2.11 0.96 -8.16
CA PHE A 24 -1.89 0.76 -6.72
C PHE A 24 -0.53 0.11 -6.41
N GLY A 25 -0.09 -0.85 -7.24
CA GLY A 25 1.21 -1.49 -7.06
C GLY A 25 2.38 -0.52 -7.20
N TYR A 26 2.33 0.45 -8.13
CA TYR A 26 3.41 1.41 -8.33
C TYR A 26 3.54 2.37 -7.15
N ARG A 27 2.42 2.84 -6.59
CA ARG A 27 2.44 3.76 -5.44
C ARG A 27 2.95 3.07 -4.18
N SER A 28 2.56 1.83 -3.92
CA SER A 28 3.08 1.05 -2.78
C SER A 28 4.59 0.81 -2.90
N ARG A 29 5.10 0.51 -4.10
CA ARG A 29 6.54 0.35 -4.36
C ARG A 29 7.34 1.63 -4.12
N LEU A 30 6.82 2.77 -4.58
CA LEU A 30 7.42 4.08 -4.29
C LEU A 30 7.43 4.33 -2.79
N LYS A 31 6.28 4.16 -2.12
CA LYS A 31 6.13 4.44 -0.69
C LYS A 31 7.08 3.60 0.17
N ALA A 32 7.31 2.35 -0.19
CA ALA A 32 8.22 1.46 0.52
C ALA A 32 9.69 1.91 0.49
N CYS A 33 10.04 2.78 -0.46
CA CYS A 33 11.39 3.31 -0.66
C CYS A 33 11.49 4.83 -0.44
N ILE A 34 10.45 5.46 0.10
CA ILE A 34 10.53 6.84 0.57
C ILE A 34 11.53 6.88 1.73
N ASP A 35 12.46 7.85 1.68
CA ASP A 35 13.52 8.07 2.68
C ASP A 35 14.49 6.89 2.90
N LYS A 36 14.51 5.92 1.98
CA LYS A 36 15.51 4.84 1.95
C LYS A 36 16.62 5.12 0.95
N ALA A 37 17.76 4.46 1.13
CA ALA A 37 18.86 4.52 0.17
C ALA A 37 18.68 3.48 -0.95
N VAL A 38 19.45 3.63 -2.02
CA VAL A 38 19.59 2.61 -3.06
C VAL A 38 20.07 1.29 -2.42
N ASN A 39 19.51 0.16 -2.85
CA ASN A 39 19.75 -1.19 -2.34
C ASN A 39 19.30 -1.44 -0.89
N SER A 40 18.57 -0.52 -0.27
CA SER A 40 17.94 -0.81 1.03
C SER A 40 16.83 -1.84 0.87
N ASP A 41 16.70 -2.74 1.84
CA ASP A 41 15.58 -3.66 1.93
C ASP A 41 14.24 -2.91 2.01
N CYS A 42 13.25 -3.43 1.30
CA CYS A 42 11.89 -2.91 1.27
C CYS A 42 10.87 -4.05 1.25
N ASP A 43 9.74 -3.83 1.93
CA ASP A 43 8.56 -4.69 1.86
C ASP A 43 7.33 -3.81 1.65
N TYR A 44 6.37 -4.31 0.87
CA TYR A 44 5.06 -3.69 0.74
C TYR A 44 3.97 -4.73 0.50
N GLN A 45 2.77 -4.41 0.97
CA GLN A 45 1.57 -5.21 0.69
C GLN A 45 0.85 -4.72 -0.57
N VAL A 46 0.56 -5.65 -1.48
CA VAL A 46 -0.28 -5.41 -2.65
C VAL A 46 -1.20 -6.61 -2.88
N LYS A 47 -2.51 -6.37 -2.99
CA LYS A 47 -3.53 -7.43 -3.18
C LYS A 47 -3.44 -8.54 -2.12
N GLY A 48 -3.18 -8.19 -0.86
CA GLY A 48 -3.06 -9.16 0.25
C GLY A 48 -1.82 -10.03 0.20
N LYS A 49 -0.84 -9.71 -0.66
CA LYS A 49 0.47 -10.37 -0.71
C LYS A 49 1.54 -9.42 -0.20
N SER A 50 2.38 -9.87 0.73
CA SER A 50 3.64 -9.19 1.06
C SER A 50 4.63 -9.42 -0.06
N ILE A 51 5.31 -8.36 -0.45
CA ILE A 51 6.32 -8.37 -1.49
C ILE A 51 7.57 -7.73 -0.93
N SER A 52 8.56 -8.56 -0.65
CA SER A 52 9.90 -8.14 -0.25
C SER A 52 10.80 -7.91 -1.47
N GLY A 53 11.79 -7.06 -1.31
CA GLY A 53 12.80 -6.78 -2.32
C GLY A 53 13.73 -5.65 -1.92
N GLU A 54 14.29 -4.96 -2.91
CA GLU A 54 15.23 -3.86 -2.69
C GLU A 54 14.80 -2.57 -3.40
N CYS A 55 15.17 -1.44 -2.81
CA CYS A 55 14.98 -0.13 -3.41
C CYS A 55 15.96 0.09 -4.56
N ARG A 56 15.44 0.15 -5.79
CA ARG A 56 16.21 0.44 -7.00
C ARG A 56 15.70 1.70 -7.68
N GLU A 57 16.54 2.36 -8.45
CA GLU A 57 16.16 3.54 -9.22
C GLU A 57 15.12 3.17 -10.29
N ALA A 58 14.02 3.92 -10.34
CA ALA A 58 13.04 3.77 -11.40
C ALA A 58 13.62 4.31 -12.72
N LYS A 59 13.51 3.54 -13.81
CA LYS A 59 13.94 3.98 -15.16
C LYS A 59 13.38 5.34 -15.61
N LYS A 60 12.29 5.83 -15.00
CA LYS A 60 11.52 7.00 -15.44
C LYS A 60 11.51 8.17 -14.44
N GLY A 61 12.47 8.23 -13.52
CA GLY A 61 12.65 9.38 -12.63
C GLY A 61 13.63 9.08 -11.51
N LYS A 62 14.22 10.13 -10.91
CA LYS A 62 15.14 10.04 -9.76
C LYS A 62 14.45 9.57 -8.46
N ARG A 63 13.55 8.60 -8.55
CA ARG A 63 12.77 8.03 -7.44
C ARG A 63 13.15 6.57 -7.28
N LEU A 64 13.24 6.13 -6.04
CA LEU A 64 13.45 4.74 -5.71
C LEU A 64 12.12 4.00 -5.67
N ILE A 65 12.09 2.80 -6.23
CA ILE A 65 10.96 1.89 -6.17
C ILE A 65 11.42 0.56 -5.60
N CYS A 66 10.55 -0.06 -4.81
CA CYS A 66 10.79 -1.42 -4.32
C CYS A 66 10.63 -2.42 -5.47
N VAL A 67 11.72 -3.12 -5.79
CA VAL A 67 11.76 -4.16 -6.84
C VAL A 67 11.88 -5.51 -6.17
N ASN A 68 10.92 -6.38 -6.47
CA ASN A 68 10.90 -7.74 -5.95
C ASN A 68 12.04 -8.56 -6.57
N LEU A 69 12.91 -9.12 -5.73
CA LEU A 69 14.07 -9.91 -6.13
C LEU A 69 13.66 -11.24 -6.77
N ASP A 70 12.59 -11.86 -6.27
CA ASP A 70 12.01 -13.11 -6.78
C ASP A 70 11.64 -13.04 -8.28
N LYS A 71 11.32 -11.83 -8.77
CA LYS A 71 10.95 -11.59 -10.17
C LYS A 71 12.13 -11.25 -11.09
N LEU A 72 13.32 -11.03 -10.54
CA LEU A 72 14.51 -10.67 -11.31
C LEU A 72 15.33 -11.89 -11.77
N GLU A 73 15.13 -13.05 -11.15
CA GLU A 73 15.86 -14.29 -11.48
C GLU A 73 15.16 -15.20 -12.50
N LYS A 74 14.14 -14.69 -13.22
CA LYS A 74 13.37 -15.47 -14.20
C LYS A 74 13.49 -14.95 -15.63
#